data_AF-A0A6J1WBD0-F1
#
_entry.id   AF-A0A6J1WBD0-F1
#
_cell.length_a   1.000
_cell.length_b   1.000
_cell.length_c   1.000
_cell.angle_alpha   90.00
_cell.angle_beta   90.00
_cell.angle_gamma   90.00
#
_symmetry.space_group_name_H-M   'P 1'
#
loop_
_entity.id
_entity.type
_entity.pdbx_description
1 polymer ?
#
loop_
_entity_poly.entity_id
_entity_poly.type
_entity_poly.pdbx_seq_one_letter_code
_entity_poly.pdbx_strand_id
1 'polypeptide(L)' 'FYISLGLRVGGVNDFADVSDKPWKNRANKAMLNFWKDKDNWFPTWYDSNLKVDYVKVYAL' A
#
# COMPACT_ATOMS: atom_id res chain seq x y z
N PHE A 1 -3.72 22.35 10.56
CA PHE A 1 -3.14 21.54 9.46
C PHE A 1 -3.02 20.09 9.96
N TYR A 2 -2.92 19.11 9.06
CA TYR A 2 -2.74 17.70 9.44
C TYR A 2 -1.54 17.12 8.69
N ILE A 3 -0.77 16.27 9.38
CA ILE A 3 0.28 15.45 8.78
C ILE A 3 -0.12 14.00 8.97
N SER A 4 -0.15 13.23 7.89
CA SER A 4 -0.39 11.79 7.91
C SER A 4 0.80 11.10 7.28
N LEU A 5 1.42 10.19 8.02
CA LEU A 5 2.48 9.32 7.54
C LEU A 5 1.95 7.89 7.63
N GLY A 6 2.02 7.16 6.53
CA GLY A 6 1.52 5.79 6.47
C GLY A 6 2.29 4.97 5.46
N LEU A 7 2.60 3.74 5.85
CA LEU A 7 3.12 2.71 4.95
C LEU A 7 2.01 1.70 4.71
N ARG A 8 1.68 1.44 3.44
CA ARG A 8 0.57 0.58 3.05
C ARG A 8 0.90 -0.22 1.80
N VAL A 9 0.21 -1.34 1.65
CA VAL A 9 0.24 -2.22 0.47
C VAL A 9 -1.20 -2.43 -0.01
N GLY A 10 -1.36 -2.67 -1.30
CA GLY A 10 -2.69 -2.76 -1.89
C GLY A 10 -3.28 -1.39 -2.22
N GLY A 11 -4.40 -1.42 -2.94
CA GLY A 11 -5.10 -0.21 -3.36
C GLY A 11 -5.57 -0.29 -4.80
N VAL A 12 -6.85 0.01 -5.02
CA VAL A 12 -7.45 0.02 -6.37
C VAL A 12 -7.20 1.33 -7.13
N ASN A 13 -6.72 2.37 -6.44
CA ASN A 13 -6.44 3.68 -7.01
C ASN A 13 -4.95 4.03 -7.03
N ASP A 14 -4.12 3.19 -6.42
CA ASP A 14 -2.72 3.52 -6.14
C ASP A 14 -1.74 2.90 -7.17
N PHE A 15 -2.16 1.83 -7.87
CA PHE A 15 -1.31 1.08 -8.80
C PHE A 15 -2.05 0.73 -10.08
N ALA A 16 -1.40 0.86 -11.25
CA ALA A 16 -1.95 0.40 -12.52
C ALA A 16 -2.18 -1.13 -12.53
N ASP A 17 -3.01 -1.62 -13.45
CA ASP A 17 -3.23 -3.06 -13.61
C ASP A 17 -2.09 -3.69 -14.42
N VAL A 18 -1.32 -4.57 -13.78
CA VAL A 18 -0.24 -5.36 -14.40
C VAL A 18 -0.55 -6.87 -14.29
N SER A 19 0.24 -7.72 -14.96
CA SER A 19 0.03 -9.19 -14.98
C SER A 19 0.15 -9.80 -13.60
N ASP A 20 1.17 -9.40 -12.84
CA ASP A 20 1.57 -10.06 -11.59
C ASP A 20 0.89 -9.42 -10.37
N LYS A 21 -0.10 -8.56 -10.63
CA LYS A 21 -0.86 -7.88 -9.58
C LYS A 21 -2.03 -8.79 -9.12
N PRO A 22 -2.15 -9.06 -7.81
CA PRO A 22 -3.15 -9.97 -7.28
C PRO A 22 -4.62 -9.53 -7.46
N TRP A 23 -4.86 -8.25 -7.75
CA TRP A 23 -6.18 -7.67 -7.95
C TRP A 23 -6.21 -6.80 -9.21
N LYS A 24 -7.43 -6.56 -9.73
CA LYS A 24 -7.67 -5.57 -10.80
C LYS A 24 -8.44 -4.40 -10.24
N ASN A 25 -8.11 -3.19 -10.67
CA ASN A 25 -8.66 -1.95 -10.10
C ASN A 25 -10.19 -1.86 -10.19
N ARG A 26 -10.79 -2.40 -11.25
CA ARG A 26 -12.24 -2.36 -11.49
C ARG A 26 -12.98 -3.64 -11.10
N ALA A 27 -12.32 -4.60 -10.46
CA ALA A 27 -12.96 -5.86 -10.06
C ALA A 27 -13.80 -5.68 -8.78
N ASN A 28 -15.06 -6.12 -8.81
CA ASN A 28 -15.96 -6.10 -7.64
C ASN A 28 -15.41 -6.85 -6.41
N LYS A 29 -14.46 -7.77 -6.63
CA LYS A 29 -13.81 -8.58 -5.58
C LYS A 29 -12.31 -8.27 -5.46
N ALA A 30 -11.86 -7.07 -5.85
CA ALA A 30 -10.44 -6.70 -5.82
C ALA A 30 -9.78 -6.96 -4.45
N MET A 31 -10.41 -6.52 -3.36
CA MET A 31 -9.91 -6.74 -2.00
C MET A 31 -9.86 -8.22 -1.62
N LEU A 32 -10.88 -9.00 -2.00
CA LEU A 32 -10.89 -10.44 -1.74
C LEU A 32 -9.75 -11.14 -2.48
N ASN A 33 -9.54 -10.80 -3.75
CA ASN A 33 -8.47 -11.39 -4.55
C ASN A 33 -7.09 -11.02 -4.01
N PHE A 34 -6.91 -9.76 -3.59
CA PHE A 34 -5.71 -9.32 -2.89
C PHE A 34 -5.42 -10.20 -1.66
N TRP A 35 -6.41 -10.42 -0.78
CA TRP A 35 -6.19 -11.22 0.42
C TRP A 35 -6.04 -12.73 0.16
N LYS A 36 -6.69 -13.26 -0.88
CA LYS A 36 -6.52 -14.66 -1.28
C LYS A 36 -5.11 -14.98 -1.77
N ASP A 37 -4.43 -13.98 -2.31
CA ASP A 37 -3.07 -14.12 -2.84
C ASP A 37 -1.99 -13.74 -1.82
N LYS A 38 -2.35 -13.66 -0.53
CA LYS A 38 -1.46 -13.25 0.56
C LYS A 38 -0.15 -14.02 0.59
N ASP A 39 -0.21 -15.32 0.36
CA ASP A 39 0.99 -16.16 0.42
C ASP A 39 2.02 -15.81 -0.68
N ASN A 40 1.58 -15.15 -1.76
CA ASN A 40 2.46 -14.69 -2.83
C ASN A 40 3.00 -13.28 -2.57
N TRP A 41 2.15 -12.31 -2.20
CA TRP A 41 2.61 -10.92 -2.03
C TRP A 41 3.16 -10.61 -0.64
N PHE A 42 2.74 -11.28 0.42
CA PHE A 42 3.21 -10.97 1.77
C PHE A 42 4.71 -11.22 1.94
N PRO A 43 5.30 -12.33 1.44
CA PRO A 43 6.74 -12.54 1.51
C PRO A 43 7.58 -11.54 0.71
N THR A 44 7.01 -10.86 -0.30
CA THR A 44 7.73 -9.83 -1.07
C THR A 44 7.84 -8.51 -0.30
N TRP A 45 7.09 -8.35 0.78
CA TRP A 45 7.14 -7.19 1.66
C TRP A 45 8.30 -7.29 2.66
N TYR A 46 9.53 -7.21 2.13
CA TYR A 46 10.77 -7.23 2.92
C TYR A 46 11.26 -5.80 3.20
N ASP A 47 11.97 -5.61 4.32
CA ASP A 47 12.51 -4.31 4.79
C ASP A 47 11.53 -3.13 4.66
N SER A 48 10.24 -3.40 4.89
CA SER A 48 9.16 -2.43 4.74
C SER A 48 9.00 -1.58 6.01
N ASN A 49 10.05 -0.83 6.35
CA ASN A 49 10.13 0.00 7.55
C ASN A 49 9.94 1.49 7.21
N LEU A 50 8.99 2.15 7.87
CA LEU A 50 8.88 3.62 7.83
C LEU A 50 9.80 4.21 8.91
N LYS A 51 11.00 4.65 8.53
CA LYS A 51 11.98 5.29 9.43
C LYS A 51 11.91 6.80 9.30
N VAL A 52 11.59 7.50 10.38
CA VAL A 52 11.44 8.96 10.43
C VAL A 52 12.36 9.51 11.52
N ASP A 53 13.26 10.40 11.13
CA ASP A 53 14.20 11.05 12.07
C ASP A 53 13.54 12.22 12.80
N TYR A 54 12.95 13.17 12.06
CA TYR A 54 12.12 14.22 12.66
C TYR A 54 11.06 14.77 11.72
N VAL A 55 9.96 15.28 12.31
CA VAL A 55 8.95 16.11 11.64
C VAL A 55 8.94 17.46 12.36
N LYS A 56 9.24 18.54 11.64
CA LYS A 56 9.24 19.90 12.19
C LYS A 56 8.20 20.74 11.48
N VAL A 57 7.34 21.40 12.24
CA VAL A 57 6.32 22.31 11.72
C VAL A 57 6.43 23.66 12.42
N TYR A 58 6.47 24.72 11.64
CA TYR A 58 6.59 26.10 12.11
C TYR A 58 5.45 26.93 11.55
N ALA A 59 5.04 27.94 12.30
CA ALA A 59 4.09 28.97 11.88
C ALA A 59 4.67 30.36 12.23
N LEU A 60 4.12 31.41 11.63
CA LEU A 60 4.48 32.81 11.88
C LEU A 60 3.98 33.30 13.24
#